data_AF-A0A0W0S6A1-F1
#
_entry.id   AF-A0A0W0S6A1-F1
#
_cell.length_a   1.000
_cell.length_b   1.000
_cell.length_c   1.000
_cell.angle_alpha   90.00
_cell.angle_beta   90.00
_cell.angle_gamma   90.00
#
_symmetry.space_group_name_H-M   'P 1'
#
loop_
_entity.id
_entity.type
_entity.pdbx_description
1 polymer ?
#
loop_
_entity_poly.entity_id
_entity_poly.type
_entity_poly.pdbx_seq_one_letter_code
_entity_poly.pdbx_strand_id
1 'polypeptide(L)'
;MGLKEIITEVEKEVGLFSQKYKTMEGGHTYTIPFSQKPAQQLLTSLGGMKDPSAILSSPTPAIHTSGNADVTINGFTAKTTDKKLIITGKRLDHLLHSGKIYVNTALFPAGLYQKVLLEKLAGKKKEALPLEANGIHWENLAVGVCHVQEIDLLVDTIMSTHKRAHTTVRIGKIEENNPSLLLLSSPCLNLSGGLDNHLDKESQIRFIEGMFYNLFDAVQKEGRQYIAMPAAGLGAHGGKPEMYFAALMKAAKAFPKLNLIYHPNDHEKSFDKALKKAKLENVVKTTKNVIFIAERLNQLGNPCALHIPADSDVIYGLSDIGGPWKSPPSKRHLLFLNKKNETSQTYIGALSTAPLNSFGVNPQAYATIIERNLGNSLDTPLGKEIKDTISIHITTQQPPSISEHGIEPSIQVQTGNQAKSNAKITGEQLNKISINPTDENKVLTPPKASVAPDPIPELPKSSQPTAIEEVPSSKPIVQEQFFQQASSLPTNSFDPTRIISSPAQNGLFSPPKESVQPKTQSASSSLSEQQLQEINRTIDQLTLEIESCWPYPNKALKQIKIDALSALITHTETMSISNAIAAIKEEFPRVAEGTLSTRTAALLDRLEHSTKNLEIH
;
A
#
# COMPACT_ATOMS: atom_id res chain seq x y z
N MET A 1 7.22 -3.02 -34.73
CA MET A 1 6.34 -1.95 -34.25
C MET A 1 7.02 -1.32 -33.04
N GLY A 2 7.22 0.00 -33.03
CA GLY A 2 7.84 0.72 -31.91
C GLY A 2 6.85 1.00 -30.78
N LEU A 3 7.34 1.33 -29.58
CA LEU A 3 6.50 1.60 -28.40
C LEU A 3 5.37 2.61 -28.69
N LYS A 4 5.68 3.72 -29.36
CA LYS A 4 4.70 4.76 -29.69
C LYS A 4 3.59 4.26 -30.62
N GLU A 5 3.91 3.38 -31.56
CA GLU A 5 2.94 2.79 -32.49
C GLU A 5 2.00 1.84 -31.74
N ILE A 6 2.56 0.93 -30.91
CA ILE A 6 1.78 -0.01 -30.08
C ILE A 6 0.81 0.75 -29.17
N ILE A 7 1.28 1.78 -28.47
CA ILE A 7 0.41 2.58 -27.59
C ILE A 7 -0.60 3.40 -28.39
N THR A 8 -0.27 3.90 -29.58
CA THR A 8 -1.25 4.59 -30.45
C THR A 8 -2.40 3.65 -30.85
N GLU A 9 -2.13 2.38 -31.12
CA GLU A 9 -3.18 1.39 -31.39
C GLU A 9 -4.01 1.07 -30.15
N VAL A 10 -3.38 0.78 -29.00
CA VAL A 10 -4.08 0.52 -27.72
C VAL A 10 -4.96 1.69 -27.30
N GLU A 11 -4.50 2.93 -27.48
CA GLU A 11 -5.27 4.12 -27.14
C GLU A 11 -6.52 4.34 -28.01
N LYS A 12 -6.70 3.65 -29.14
CA LYS A 12 -7.97 3.73 -29.92
C LYS A 12 -9.13 3.09 -29.17
N GLU A 13 -8.86 2.05 -28.40
CA GLU A 13 -9.85 1.28 -27.66
C GLU A 13 -9.98 1.75 -26.19
N VAL A 14 -8.90 2.30 -25.63
CA VAL A 14 -8.90 2.79 -24.24
C VAL A 14 -9.35 4.25 -24.15
N GLY A 15 -10.44 4.48 -23.40
CA GLY A 15 -10.94 5.82 -23.11
C GLY A 15 -10.04 6.67 -22.21
N LEU A 16 -10.30 7.97 -22.19
CA LEU A 16 -9.67 8.95 -21.31
C LEU A 16 -9.75 8.52 -19.84
N PHE A 17 -8.71 8.87 -19.07
CA PHE A 17 -8.71 8.67 -17.62
C PHE A 17 -9.91 9.38 -16.98
N SER A 18 -10.56 8.68 -16.04
CA SER A 18 -11.73 9.18 -15.32
C SER A 18 -11.50 8.96 -13.84
N GLN A 19 -11.10 10.02 -13.14
CA GLN A 19 -10.94 10.02 -11.67
C GLN A 19 -12.17 9.41 -10.97
N LYS A 20 -13.37 9.66 -11.54
CA LYS A 20 -14.67 9.23 -11.02
C LYS A 20 -15.01 7.76 -11.21
N TYR A 21 -14.21 6.99 -11.96
CA TYR A 21 -14.41 5.58 -12.33
C TYR A 21 -15.90 5.17 -12.46
N LYS A 22 -16.50 5.50 -13.61
CA LYS A 22 -17.92 5.25 -13.86
C LYS A 22 -18.20 3.84 -14.34
N THR A 23 -19.37 3.32 -14.00
CA THR A 23 -19.96 2.15 -14.67
C THR A 23 -20.64 2.57 -15.98
N MET A 24 -20.91 1.61 -16.86
CA MET A 24 -21.62 1.87 -18.11
C MET A 24 -23.05 2.39 -17.95
N GLU A 25 -23.69 2.12 -16.82
CA GLU A 25 -25.01 2.66 -16.47
C GLU A 25 -24.94 4.10 -15.92
N GLY A 26 -23.75 4.72 -15.91
CA GLY A 26 -23.55 6.11 -15.51
C GLY A 26 -23.31 6.31 -14.01
N GLY A 27 -23.54 5.28 -13.20
CA GLY A 27 -23.16 5.21 -11.78
C GLY A 27 -21.65 5.15 -11.56
N HIS A 28 -21.23 5.00 -10.31
CA HIS A 28 -19.81 4.96 -9.93
C HIS A 28 -19.42 3.57 -9.41
N THR A 29 -18.20 3.12 -9.69
CA THR A 29 -17.75 1.79 -9.23
C THR A 29 -17.69 1.67 -7.71
N TYR A 30 -17.34 2.73 -6.99
CA TYR A 30 -17.36 2.75 -5.53
C TYR A 30 -18.79 2.70 -4.95
N THR A 31 -19.83 3.03 -5.73
CA THR A 31 -21.24 2.93 -5.33
C THR A 31 -21.87 1.55 -5.58
N ILE A 32 -21.13 0.61 -6.18
CA ILE A 32 -21.59 -0.78 -6.32
C ILE A 32 -21.87 -1.35 -4.91
N PRO A 33 -23.07 -1.92 -4.65
CA PRO A 33 -23.41 -2.51 -3.36
C PRO A 33 -22.36 -3.52 -2.90
N PHE A 34 -22.03 -3.54 -1.61
CA PHE A 34 -20.91 -4.33 -1.09
C PHE A 34 -20.93 -5.80 -1.55
N SER A 35 -22.07 -6.49 -1.36
CA SER A 35 -22.27 -7.88 -1.76
C SER A 35 -22.21 -8.13 -3.27
N GLN A 36 -22.36 -7.08 -4.09
CA GLN A 36 -22.30 -7.13 -5.55
C GLN A 36 -20.91 -6.76 -6.10
N LYS A 37 -20.02 -6.15 -5.30
CA LYS A 37 -18.64 -5.85 -5.74
C LYS A 37 -17.95 -7.15 -6.20
N PRO A 38 -17.41 -7.23 -7.43
CA PRO A 38 -16.77 -8.44 -7.95
C PRO A 38 -15.74 -9.09 -7.01
N ALA A 39 -14.85 -8.30 -6.40
CA ALA A 39 -13.88 -8.83 -5.44
C ALA A 39 -14.54 -9.38 -4.16
N GLN A 40 -15.69 -8.83 -3.76
CA GLN A 40 -16.45 -9.34 -2.61
C GLN A 40 -17.19 -10.63 -2.94
N GLN A 41 -17.78 -10.75 -4.14
CA GLN A 41 -18.37 -12.01 -4.60
C GLN A 41 -17.32 -13.13 -4.60
N LEU A 42 -16.15 -12.88 -5.20
CA LEU A 42 -14.99 -13.77 -5.21
C LEU A 42 -14.60 -14.25 -3.81
N LEU A 43 -14.32 -13.31 -2.90
CA LEU A 43 -13.92 -13.64 -1.53
C LEU A 43 -15.02 -14.40 -0.76
N THR A 44 -16.30 -14.10 -1.00
CA THR A 44 -17.41 -14.81 -0.36
C THR A 44 -17.48 -16.27 -0.83
N SER A 45 -17.28 -16.52 -2.13
CA SER A 45 -17.27 -17.88 -2.70
C SER A 45 -16.12 -18.74 -2.19
N LEU A 46 -14.98 -18.13 -1.83
CA LEU A 46 -13.84 -18.80 -1.20
C LEU A 46 -13.99 -19.03 0.32
N GLY A 47 -15.16 -18.78 0.90
CA GLY A 47 -15.41 -18.90 2.34
C GLY A 47 -14.95 -17.70 3.18
N GLY A 48 -14.50 -16.62 2.52
CA GLY A 48 -14.07 -15.38 3.16
C GLY A 48 -15.21 -14.50 3.69
N MET A 49 -14.87 -13.26 4.05
CA MET A 49 -15.73 -12.38 4.85
C MET A 49 -17.09 -12.11 4.21
N LYS A 50 -18.17 -12.26 5.01
CA LYS A 50 -19.54 -11.87 4.64
C LYS A 50 -19.96 -10.50 5.20
N ASP A 51 -19.19 -9.96 6.13
CA ASP A 51 -19.47 -8.69 6.82
C ASP A 51 -18.90 -7.48 6.04
N PRO A 52 -19.72 -6.45 5.70
CA PRO A 52 -19.26 -5.20 5.08
C PRO A 52 -18.43 -4.30 5.98
N SER A 53 -18.46 -4.49 7.30
CA SER A 53 -17.71 -3.70 8.27
C SER A 53 -16.33 -4.27 8.59
N ALA A 54 -16.07 -5.52 8.20
CA ALA A 54 -14.81 -6.20 8.47
C ALA A 54 -13.68 -5.69 7.55
N ILE A 55 -12.51 -5.44 8.17
CA ILE A 55 -11.26 -5.07 7.49
C ILE A 55 -10.61 -6.37 6.97
N LEU A 56 -10.17 -6.42 5.71
CA LEU A 56 -9.58 -7.63 5.12
C LEU A 56 -8.18 -7.95 5.69
N SER A 57 -7.52 -6.98 6.32
CA SER A 57 -6.30 -7.19 7.10
C SER A 57 -6.55 -7.90 8.45
N SER A 58 -7.81 -8.13 8.85
CA SER A 58 -8.14 -8.94 10.03
C SER A 58 -8.16 -10.43 9.67
N PRO A 59 -7.75 -11.35 10.57
CA PRO A 59 -7.74 -12.77 10.28
C PRO A 59 -9.13 -13.30 9.93
N THR A 60 -9.28 -13.82 8.71
CA THR A 60 -10.46 -14.60 8.31
C THR A 60 -10.21 -16.09 8.54
N PRO A 61 -11.23 -16.97 8.44
CA PRO A 61 -10.98 -18.36 8.10
C PRO A 61 -10.08 -18.37 6.86
N ALA A 62 -8.94 -19.08 6.95
CA ALA A 62 -7.94 -19.04 5.89
C ALA A 62 -8.55 -19.62 4.61
N ILE A 63 -8.51 -18.86 3.52
CA ILE A 63 -8.86 -19.40 2.21
C ILE A 63 -7.85 -20.48 1.83
N HIS A 64 -8.30 -21.56 1.20
CA HIS A 64 -7.40 -22.62 0.75
C HIS A 64 -6.45 -22.04 -0.31
N THR A 65 -5.14 -22.27 -0.17
CA THR A 65 -4.15 -21.81 -1.15
C THR A 65 -4.07 -22.71 -2.39
N SER A 66 -4.58 -23.94 -2.29
CA SER A 66 -4.58 -24.94 -3.37
C SER A 66 -5.86 -25.78 -3.34
N GLY A 67 -6.26 -26.32 -4.50
CA GLY A 67 -7.44 -27.18 -4.61
C GLY A 67 -8.76 -26.41 -4.56
N ASN A 68 -8.74 -25.11 -4.89
CA ASN A 68 -9.97 -24.32 -4.95
C ASN A 68 -10.93 -24.85 -6.03
N ALA A 69 -12.22 -24.64 -5.82
CA ALA A 69 -13.25 -24.88 -6.83
C ALA A 69 -13.40 -23.68 -7.78
N ASP A 70 -14.02 -23.89 -8.95
CA ASP A 70 -14.37 -22.80 -9.87
C ASP A 70 -15.34 -21.81 -9.20
N VAL A 71 -15.01 -20.52 -9.26
CA VAL A 71 -15.81 -19.43 -8.68
C VAL A 71 -16.59 -18.71 -9.77
N THR A 72 -17.89 -18.50 -9.55
CA THR A 72 -18.74 -17.68 -10.42
C THR A 72 -19.02 -16.32 -9.81
N ILE A 73 -18.67 -15.26 -10.52
CA ILE A 73 -19.01 -13.87 -10.22
C ILE A 73 -20.16 -13.47 -11.14
N ASN A 74 -21.22 -12.91 -10.56
CA ASN A 74 -22.40 -12.43 -11.29
C ASN A 74 -22.29 -10.92 -11.56
N GLY A 75 -23.02 -10.42 -12.54
CA GLY A 75 -23.07 -8.99 -12.84
C GLY A 75 -23.54 -8.13 -11.66
N PHE A 76 -22.96 -6.93 -11.57
CA PHE A 76 -23.08 -6.02 -10.42
C PHE A 76 -24.06 -4.86 -10.66
N THR A 77 -24.93 -4.96 -11.67
CA THR A 77 -26.00 -4.00 -11.94
C THR A 77 -27.32 -4.71 -12.22
N ALA A 78 -28.44 -4.00 -12.08
CA ALA A 78 -29.77 -4.55 -12.30
C ALA A 78 -30.00 -5.07 -13.73
N LYS A 79 -29.27 -4.54 -14.74
CA LYS A 79 -29.38 -4.95 -16.15
C LYS A 79 -28.35 -6.01 -16.57
N THR A 80 -27.51 -6.48 -15.65
CA THR A 80 -26.44 -7.44 -15.94
C THR A 80 -26.47 -8.67 -15.04
N THR A 81 -27.57 -8.90 -14.32
CA THR A 81 -27.74 -10.05 -13.42
C THR A 81 -27.69 -11.41 -14.13
N ASP A 82 -27.89 -11.45 -15.44
CA ASP A 82 -27.72 -12.62 -16.31
C ASP A 82 -26.25 -12.88 -16.67
N LYS A 83 -25.38 -11.87 -16.57
CA LYS A 83 -23.96 -11.94 -16.94
C LYS A 83 -23.14 -12.61 -15.86
N LYS A 84 -22.22 -13.48 -16.28
CA LYS A 84 -21.38 -14.29 -15.41
C LYS A 84 -19.94 -14.34 -15.91
N LEU A 85 -19.02 -14.26 -14.96
CA LEU A 85 -17.59 -14.55 -15.10
C LEU A 85 -17.26 -15.77 -14.26
N ILE A 86 -16.60 -16.76 -14.85
CA ILE A 86 -16.09 -17.95 -14.13
C ILE A 86 -14.58 -17.81 -14.01
N ILE A 87 -14.03 -18.03 -12.82
CA ILE A 87 -12.58 -18.14 -12.59
C ILE A 87 -12.30 -19.58 -12.18
N THR A 88 -11.37 -20.25 -12.86
CA THR A 88 -11.08 -21.65 -12.53
C THR A 88 -10.40 -21.78 -11.18
N GLY A 89 -10.66 -22.91 -10.50
CA GLY A 89 -9.97 -23.28 -9.26
C GLY A 89 -8.46 -23.17 -9.36
N LYS A 90 -7.88 -23.73 -10.43
CA LYS A 90 -6.44 -23.63 -10.73
C LYS A 90 -5.93 -22.20 -10.91
N ARG A 91 -6.73 -21.31 -11.52
CA ARG A 91 -6.34 -19.90 -11.65
C ARG A 91 -6.30 -19.22 -10.29
N LEU A 92 -7.24 -19.56 -9.40
CA LEU A 92 -7.26 -19.04 -8.02
C LEU A 92 -6.03 -19.55 -7.24
N ASP A 93 -5.71 -20.83 -7.34
CA ASP A 93 -4.49 -21.42 -6.78
C ASP A 93 -3.22 -20.70 -7.27
N HIS A 94 -3.10 -20.44 -8.58
CA HIS A 94 -1.98 -19.70 -9.17
C HIS A 94 -1.86 -18.27 -8.61
N LEU A 95 -2.98 -17.52 -8.58
CA LEU A 95 -2.99 -16.14 -8.07
C LEU A 95 -2.60 -16.06 -6.58
N LEU A 96 -3.00 -17.05 -5.77
CA LEU A 96 -2.67 -17.14 -4.34
C LEU A 96 -1.20 -17.45 -4.05
N HIS A 97 -0.49 -18.03 -5.01
CA HIS A 97 0.96 -18.27 -4.93
C HIS A 97 1.80 -17.18 -5.64
N SER A 98 1.16 -16.19 -6.27
CA SER A 98 1.86 -15.14 -7.05
C SER A 98 2.44 -14.01 -6.19
N GLY A 99 2.02 -13.88 -4.94
CA GLY A 99 2.44 -12.82 -4.02
C GLY A 99 3.92 -12.87 -3.65
N LYS A 100 4.60 -11.71 -3.73
CA LYS A 100 6.02 -11.52 -3.41
C LYS A 100 6.28 -10.10 -2.93
N ILE A 101 7.42 -9.90 -2.27
CA ILE A 101 7.90 -8.57 -1.85
C ILE A 101 9.32 -8.35 -2.35
N TYR A 102 9.56 -7.21 -2.97
CA TYR A 102 10.89 -6.73 -3.38
C TYR A 102 11.34 -5.57 -2.47
N VAL A 103 12.48 -5.73 -1.81
CA VAL A 103 13.04 -4.75 -0.86
C VAL A 103 14.39 -4.24 -1.37
N ASN A 104 14.46 -2.94 -1.65
CA ASN A 104 15.71 -2.26 -1.99
C ASN A 104 16.49 -1.90 -0.74
N THR A 105 17.54 -2.67 -0.44
CA THR A 105 18.34 -2.53 0.78
C THR A 105 19.29 -1.34 0.80
N ALA A 106 19.37 -0.57 -0.28
CA ALA A 106 19.98 0.76 -0.28
C ALA A 106 19.09 1.83 0.38
N LEU A 107 17.79 1.55 0.55
CA LEU A 107 16.82 2.41 1.23
C LEU A 107 16.30 1.79 2.53
N PHE A 108 15.94 0.50 2.51
CA PHE A 108 15.36 -0.22 3.65
C PHE A 108 16.34 -1.28 4.15
N PRO A 109 16.96 -1.13 5.34
CA PRO A 109 18.02 -2.04 5.81
C PRO A 109 17.69 -3.53 5.70
N ALA A 110 18.66 -4.33 5.27
CA ALA A 110 18.50 -5.78 5.08
C ALA A 110 18.02 -6.49 6.35
N GLY A 111 17.10 -7.44 6.21
CA GLY A 111 16.42 -8.19 7.28
C GLY A 111 15.42 -7.37 8.10
N LEU A 112 15.47 -6.03 8.07
CA LEU A 112 14.61 -5.19 8.89
C LEU A 112 13.15 -5.30 8.47
N TYR A 113 12.86 -5.43 7.17
CA TYR A 113 11.48 -5.51 6.69
C TYR A 113 10.79 -6.81 7.14
N GLN A 114 11.49 -7.95 7.01
CA GLN A 114 11.01 -9.23 7.52
C GLN A 114 10.82 -9.20 9.05
N LYS A 115 11.76 -8.59 9.78
CA LYS A 115 11.64 -8.39 11.23
C LYS A 115 10.39 -7.58 11.60
N VAL A 116 10.12 -6.47 10.91
CA VAL A 116 8.91 -5.65 11.14
C VAL A 116 7.63 -6.44 10.91
N LEU A 117 7.56 -7.25 9.83
CA LEU A 117 6.41 -8.12 9.60
C LEU A 117 6.22 -9.17 10.70
N LEU A 118 7.31 -9.79 11.17
CA LEU A 118 7.28 -10.77 12.27
C LEU A 118 6.87 -10.14 13.61
N GLU A 119 7.40 -8.97 13.96
CA GLU A 119 7.06 -8.26 15.20
C GLU A 119 5.58 -7.80 15.21
N LYS A 120 5.06 -7.39 14.05
CA LYS A 120 3.63 -7.12 13.84
C LYS A 120 2.78 -8.38 14.00
N LEU A 121 3.21 -9.51 13.42
CA LEU A 121 2.52 -10.81 13.53
C LEU A 121 2.49 -11.35 14.96
N ALA A 122 3.57 -11.16 15.71
CA ALA A 122 3.78 -11.75 17.03
C ALA A 122 3.04 -11.06 18.20
N GLY A 123 2.17 -10.09 17.92
CA GLY A 123 1.20 -9.61 18.92
C GLY A 123 1.57 -8.33 19.68
N LYS A 124 2.11 -7.31 19.00
CA LYS A 124 2.04 -5.92 19.50
C LYS A 124 1.01 -5.12 18.69
N LYS A 125 0.28 -4.22 19.37
CA LYS A 125 -0.74 -3.36 18.77
C LYS A 125 -0.17 -2.57 17.57
N LYS A 126 -1.05 -2.05 16.70
CA LYS A 126 -0.72 -1.13 15.58
C LYS A 126 0.12 0.12 15.96
N GLU A 127 0.41 0.34 17.24
CA GLU A 127 0.94 1.58 17.82
C GLU A 127 2.48 1.64 17.91
N ALA A 128 3.21 0.60 17.49
CA ALA A 128 4.68 0.62 17.47
C ALA A 128 5.28 -0.24 16.35
N LEU A 129 5.31 0.31 15.13
CA LEU A 129 6.44 0.03 14.23
C LEU A 129 7.73 0.47 14.97
N PRO A 130 8.86 -0.22 14.80
CA PRO A 130 10.05 0.03 15.60
C PRO A 130 10.54 1.47 15.47
N LEU A 131 10.97 2.04 16.61
CA LEU A 131 11.60 3.36 16.67
C LEU A 131 12.79 3.42 15.71
N GLU A 132 12.91 4.57 15.05
CA GLU A 132 13.66 4.83 13.82
C GLU A 132 15.03 4.13 13.75
N ALA A 133 15.21 3.28 12.73
CA ALA A 133 16.54 2.93 12.28
C ALA A 133 17.15 4.16 11.57
N ASN A 134 18.21 4.72 12.15
CA ASN A 134 19.01 5.81 11.58
C ASN A 134 18.30 7.17 11.40
N GLY A 135 17.23 7.45 12.16
CA GLY A 135 16.57 8.76 12.18
C GLY A 135 15.70 9.08 10.96
N ILE A 136 15.31 8.08 10.17
CA ILE A 136 14.41 8.23 9.01
C ILE A 136 13.03 7.67 9.36
N HIS A 137 11.99 8.46 9.12
CA HIS A 137 10.60 8.06 9.37
C HIS A 137 10.22 6.81 8.56
N TRP A 138 9.49 5.88 9.19
CA TRP A 138 9.15 4.57 8.63
C TRP A 138 8.36 4.66 7.32
N GLU A 139 7.47 5.65 7.15
CA GLU A 139 6.76 5.90 5.88
C GLU A 139 7.73 6.14 4.72
N ASN A 140 8.83 6.85 4.98
CA ASN A 140 9.84 7.16 3.98
C ASN A 140 10.77 5.96 3.75
N LEU A 141 11.05 5.13 4.76
CA LEU A 141 11.72 3.84 4.55
C LEU A 141 10.89 2.91 3.65
N ALA A 142 9.56 2.88 3.82
CA ALA A 142 8.64 2.01 3.07
C ALA A 142 8.69 2.21 1.54
N VAL A 143 9.16 3.38 1.08
CA VAL A 143 9.47 3.69 -0.34
C VAL A 143 10.47 2.69 -0.96
N GLY A 144 11.32 2.08 -0.13
CA GLY A 144 12.23 1.00 -0.52
C GLY A 144 11.56 -0.36 -0.75
N VAL A 145 10.23 -0.48 -0.57
CA VAL A 145 9.51 -1.75 -0.66
C VAL A 145 8.48 -1.70 -1.79
N CYS A 146 8.39 -2.81 -2.52
CA CYS A 146 7.35 -3.05 -3.52
C CYS A 146 6.68 -4.39 -3.25
N HIS A 147 5.37 -4.35 -3.02
CA HIS A 147 4.51 -5.53 -3.08
C HIS A 147 4.21 -5.84 -4.54
N VAL A 148 4.31 -7.12 -4.89
CA VAL A 148 4.13 -7.61 -6.25
C VAL A 148 3.23 -8.84 -6.22
N GLN A 149 2.23 -8.89 -7.10
CA GLN A 149 1.38 -10.06 -7.30
C GLN A 149 0.80 -10.07 -8.71
N GLU A 150 0.34 -11.23 -9.14
CA GLU A 150 -0.47 -11.35 -10.34
C GLU A 150 -1.95 -11.12 -10.01
N ILE A 151 -2.64 -10.37 -10.86
CA ILE A 151 -4.07 -10.05 -10.72
C ILE A 151 -4.82 -10.23 -12.04
N ASP A 152 -6.13 -10.45 -11.93
CA ASP A 152 -7.09 -10.36 -13.01
C ASP A 152 -8.09 -9.24 -12.72
N LEU A 153 -8.43 -8.45 -13.73
CA LEU A 153 -9.59 -7.55 -13.64
C LEU A 153 -10.88 -8.37 -13.76
N LEU A 154 -11.76 -8.25 -12.76
CA LEU A 154 -13.05 -8.93 -12.68
C LEU A 154 -14.15 -8.19 -13.46
N VAL A 155 -13.74 -7.22 -14.27
CA VAL A 155 -14.55 -6.26 -15.00
C VAL A 155 -13.91 -5.96 -16.34
N ASP A 156 -14.74 -5.66 -17.33
CA ASP A 156 -14.29 -5.19 -18.63
C ASP A 156 -14.32 -3.67 -18.68
N THR A 157 -13.58 -3.11 -19.64
CA THR A 157 -13.58 -1.68 -19.93
C THR A 157 -14.18 -1.45 -21.30
N ILE A 158 -15.08 -0.48 -21.41
CA ILE A 158 -15.47 0.06 -22.71
C ILE A 158 -15.45 1.59 -22.72
N MET A 159 -15.26 2.13 -23.92
CA MET A 159 -15.24 3.57 -24.15
C MET A 159 -16.67 4.11 -24.31
N SER A 160 -17.05 5.05 -23.46
CA SER A 160 -18.30 5.82 -23.58
C SER A 160 -18.31 6.70 -24.83
N THR A 161 -19.50 7.17 -25.22
CA THR A 161 -19.72 8.15 -26.31
C THR A 161 -18.87 9.42 -26.17
N HIS A 162 -18.58 9.85 -24.94
CA HIS A 162 -17.72 11.00 -24.63
C HIS A 162 -16.22 10.65 -24.54
N LYS A 163 -15.80 9.52 -25.13
CA LYS A 163 -14.44 8.98 -25.12
C LYS A 163 -13.83 8.73 -23.73
N ARG A 164 -14.64 8.69 -22.66
CA ARG A 164 -14.19 8.35 -21.30
C ARG A 164 -14.25 6.85 -21.08
N ALA A 165 -13.27 6.30 -20.36
CA ALA A 165 -13.28 4.88 -20.02
C ALA A 165 -14.30 4.59 -18.91
N HIS A 166 -15.18 3.63 -19.15
CA HIS A 166 -16.22 3.16 -18.23
C HIS A 166 -16.03 1.66 -17.96
N THR A 167 -16.38 1.24 -16.75
CA THR A 167 -16.36 -0.16 -16.31
C THR A 167 -17.68 -0.85 -16.66
N THR A 168 -17.59 -2.08 -17.15
CA THR A 168 -18.73 -2.97 -17.43
C THR A 168 -18.48 -4.37 -16.86
N VAL A 169 -19.51 -5.22 -16.84
CA VAL A 169 -19.37 -6.61 -16.38
C VAL A 169 -18.52 -7.40 -17.37
N ARG A 170 -17.47 -8.08 -16.87
CA ARG A 170 -16.69 -9.06 -17.64
C ARG A 170 -17.48 -10.35 -17.76
N ILE A 171 -17.40 -11.00 -18.91
CA ILE A 171 -18.10 -12.26 -19.19
C ILE A 171 -17.14 -13.36 -19.65
N GLY A 172 -17.57 -14.61 -19.51
CA GLY A 172 -16.81 -15.77 -19.96
C GLY A 172 -16.01 -16.42 -18.84
N LYS A 173 -14.78 -16.84 -19.14
CA LYS A 173 -13.97 -17.68 -18.26
C LYS A 173 -12.52 -17.18 -18.18
N ILE A 174 -11.94 -17.19 -16.98
CA ILE A 174 -10.50 -16.97 -16.76
C ILE A 174 -9.90 -18.30 -16.31
N GLU A 175 -9.00 -18.82 -17.13
CA GLU A 175 -8.33 -20.10 -16.91
C GLU A 175 -6.89 -19.89 -16.41
N GLU A 176 -6.24 -20.99 -16.02
CA GLU A 176 -4.90 -21.05 -15.44
C GLU A 176 -3.88 -20.23 -16.26
N ASN A 177 -3.88 -20.43 -17.58
CA ASN A 177 -2.92 -19.86 -18.53
C ASN A 177 -3.31 -18.47 -19.09
N ASN A 178 -4.38 -17.83 -18.60
CA ASN A 178 -4.75 -16.49 -19.08
C ASN A 178 -3.66 -15.46 -18.72
N PRO A 179 -3.33 -14.49 -19.61
CA PRO A 179 -2.38 -13.42 -19.29
C PRO A 179 -2.81 -12.61 -18.06
N SER A 180 -2.05 -12.72 -16.97
CA SER A 180 -2.26 -11.99 -15.70
C SER A 180 -1.61 -10.62 -15.72
N LEU A 181 -2.22 -9.60 -15.11
CA LEU A 181 -1.55 -8.32 -14.86
C LEU A 181 -0.59 -8.46 -13.69
N LEU A 182 0.62 -7.91 -13.80
CA LEU A 182 1.47 -7.78 -12.62
C LEU A 182 1.13 -6.48 -11.89
N LEU A 183 0.50 -6.56 -10.72
CA LEU A 183 0.25 -5.39 -9.88
C LEU A 183 1.49 -5.10 -9.03
N LEU A 184 2.00 -3.87 -9.13
CA LEU A 184 3.02 -3.34 -8.23
C LEU A 184 2.40 -2.28 -7.33
N SER A 185 2.56 -2.46 -6.03
CA SER A 185 2.16 -1.50 -5.00
C SER A 185 3.40 -1.04 -4.24
N SER A 186 3.68 0.26 -4.28
CA SER A 186 4.82 0.89 -3.60
C SER A 186 4.43 2.28 -3.07
N PRO A 187 4.95 2.72 -1.90
CA PRO A 187 4.69 4.04 -1.36
C PRO A 187 5.44 5.11 -2.12
N CYS A 188 4.86 6.30 -2.13
CA CYS A 188 5.56 7.50 -2.58
C CYS A 188 6.27 8.15 -1.40
N LEU A 189 7.41 8.80 -1.64
CA LEU A 189 8.11 9.56 -0.60
C LEU A 189 7.20 10.68 -0.07
N ASN A 190 6.94 10.69 1.23
CA ASN A 190 6.06 11.66 1.87
C ASN A 190 6.87 12.90 2.29
N LEU A 191 6.70 13.98 1.52
CA LEU A 191 7.34 15.28 1.71
C LEU A 191 6.34 16.31 2.28
N SER A 192 5.28 15.83 2.94
CA SER A 192 4.26 16.65 3.57
C SER A 192 4.33 16.56 5.10
N GLY A 193 3.72 17.51 5.80
CA GLY A 193 3.52 17.42 7.26
C GLY A 193 4.79 17.50 8.13
N GLY A 194 5.95 17.85 7.57
CA GLY A 194 7.22 17.90 8.31
C GLY A 194 7.98 16.56 8.36
N LEU A 195 7.54 15.55 7.61
CA LEU A 195 8.24 14.27 7.45
C LEU A 195 9.48 14.37 6.53
N ASP A 196 9.65 15.52 5.87
CA ASP A 196 10.81 15.91 5.07
C ASP A 196 11.97 16.48 5.91
N ASN A 197 11.72 16.90 7.15
CA ASN A 197 12.74 17.50 8.05
C ASN A 197 13.95 16.57 8.34
N HIS A 198 13.80 15.27 8.05
CA HIS A 198 14.80 14.22 8.28
C HIS A 198 15.52 13.76 7.00
N LEU A 199 15.20 14.35 5.84
CA LEU A 199 15.80 14.02 4.55
C LEU A 199 16.22 15.29 3.81
N ASP A 200 17.52 15.49 3.66
CA ASP A 200 18.04 16.52 2.76
C ASP A 200 17.62 16.26 1.30
N LYS A 201 17.79 17.27 0.46
CA LYS A 201 17.34 17.23 -0.94
C LYS A 201 18.00 16.10 -1.74
N GLU A 202 19.24 15.73 -1.41
CA GLU A 202 19.97 14.65 -2.06
C GLU A 202 19.38 13.29 -1.67
N SER A 203 19.11 13.09 -0.38
CA SER A 203 18.43 11.92 0.15
C SER A 203 17.01 11.79 -0.41
N GLN A 204 16.24 12.88 -0.52
CA GLN A 204 14.93 12.86 -1.16
C GLN A 204 15.01 12.35 -2.61
N ILE A 205 15.98 12.83 -3.40
CA ILE A 205 16.24 12.34 -4.76
C ILE A 205 16.62 10.85 -4.74
N ARG A 206 17.56 10.44 -3.87
CA ARG A 206 18.02 9.05 -3.73
C ARG A 206 16.87 8.09 -3.41
N PHE A 207 15.95 8.49 -2.53
CA PHE A 207 14.77 7.69 -2.18
C PHE A 207 13.79 7.55 -3.34
N ILE A 208 13.48 8.66 -4.05
CA ILE A 208 12.56 8.63 -5.20
C ILE A 208 13.17 7.84 -6.37
N GLU A 209 14.48 7.95 -6.59
CA GLU A 209 15.18 7.10 -7.56
C GLU A 209 15.12 5.64 -7.12
N GLY A 210 15.53 5.31 -5.89
CA GLY A 210 15.53 3.93 -5.37
C GLY A 210 14.16 3.25 -5.37
N MET A 211 13.07 4.01 -5.27
CA MET A 211 11.69 3.56 -5.53
C MET A 211 11.52 3.07 -6.98
N PHE A 212 11.86 3.91 -7.96
CA PHE A 212 11.73 3.58 -9.39
C PHE A 212 12.68 2.44 -9.80
N TYR A 213 13.90 2.38 -9.27
CA TYR A 213 14.81 1.25 -9.50
C TYR A 213 14.24 -0.07 -8.94
N ASN A 214 13.65 -0.06 -7.74
CA ASN A 214 13.01 -1.24 -7.16
C ASN A 214 11.81 -1.70 -7.99
N LEU A 215 10.94 -0.77 -8.40
CA LEU A 215 9.81 -1.03 -9.28
C LEU A 215 10.26 -1.68 -10.61
N PHE A 216 11.25 -1.10 -11.29
CA PHE A 216 11.67 -1.56 -12.62
C PHE A 216 12.47 -2.87 -12.59
N ASP A 217 13.27 -3.11 -11.56
CA ASP A 217 13.92 -4.42 -11.34
C ASP A 217 12.88 -5.51 -11.07
N ALA A 218 11.89 -5.25 -10.20
CA ALA A 218 10.79 -6.17 -9.94
C ALA A 218 10.00 -6.53 -11.22
N VAL A 219 9.62 -5.53 -12.03
CA VAL A 219 8.92 -5.71 -13.31
C VAL A 219 9.69 -6.65 -14.25
N GLN A 220 11.01 -6.45 -14.40
CA GLN A 220 11.83 -7.27 -15.29
C GLN A 220 12.02 -8.71 -14.78
N LYS A 221 12.13 -8.91 -13.46
CA LYS A 221 12.27 -10.27 -12.88
C LYS A 221 11.00 -11.10 -12.99
N GLU A 222 9.85 -10.46 -12.88
CA GLU A 222 8.54 -11.09 -13.10
C GLU A 222 8.16 -11.15 -14.59
N GLY A 223 9.16 -11.07 -15.49
CA GLY A 223 9.02 -11.35 -16.93
C GLY A 223 8.27 -10.30 -17.74
N ARG A 224 8.04 -9.09 -17.22
CA ARG A 224 7.20 -8.08 -17.87
C ARG A 224 8.01 -7.13 -18.73
N GLN A 225 7.47 -6.81 -19.91
CA GLN A 225 8.11 -5.98 -20.94
C GLN A 225 7.63 -4.52 -20.93
N TYR A 226 6.47 -4.28 -20.29
CA TYR A 226 5.80 -3.00 -20.20
C TYR A 226 5.43 -2.70 -18.75
N ILE A 227 5.43 -1.42 -18.37
CA ILE A 227 4.83 -0.93 -17.13
C ILE A 227 3.96 0.30 -17.43
N ALA A 228 2.70 0.26 -16.98
CA ALA A 228 1.80 1.41 -16.99
C ALA A 228 1.80 2.07 -15.60
N MET A 229 1.98 3.39 -15.53
CA MET A 229 2.12 4.13 -14.28
C MET A 229 1.33 5.45 -14.28
N PRO A 230 0.57 5.76 -13.21
CA PRO A 230 0.06 7.10 -12.95
C PRO A 230 1.15 7.99 -12.34
N ALA A 231 0.85 9.29 -12.24
CA ALA A 231 1.66 10.25 -11.48
C ALA A 231 1.74 9.87 -9.98
N ALA A 232 2.86 9.27 -9.59
CA ALA A 232 3.20 8.91 -8.22
C ALA A 232 3.82 10.11 -7.47
N GLY A 233 3.46 10.30 -6.19
CA GLY A 233 4.06 11.29 -5.29
C GLY A 233 3.72 12.77 -5.51
N LEU A 234 3.14 13.13 -6.65
CA LEU A 234 2.86 14.53 -7.03
C LEU A 234 1.53 15.10 -6.49
N GLY A 235 0.80 14.32 -5.67
CA GLY A 235 -0.43 14.74 -5.02
C GLY A 235 -0.22 15.20 -3.57
N ALA A 236 -1.02 14.65 -2.65
CA ALA A 236 -0.99 15.00 -1.22
C ALA A 236 0.36 14.76 -0.52
N HIS A 237 1.27 13.99 -1.13
CA HIS A 237 2.61 13.69 -0.62
C HIS A 237 3.63 14.85 -0.81
N GLY A 238 3.24 15.97 -1.45
CA GLY A 238 4.10 17.16 -1.56
C GLY A 238 5.24 17.07 -2.58
N GLY A 239 5.29 16.01 -3.40
CA GLY A 239 6.33 15.81 -4.40
C GLY A 239 6.38 16.89 -5.49
N LYS A 240 7.59 17.34 -5.84
CA LYS A 240 7.82 18.31 -6.92
C LYS A 240 7.96 17.60 -8.27
N PRO A 241 7.20 17.98 -9.33
CA PRO A 241 7.25 17.32 -10.64
C PRO A 241 8.66 17.21 -11.23
N GLU A 242 9.46 18.26 -11.10
CA GLU A 242 10.81 18.32 -11.67
C GLU A 242 11.75 17.26 -11.05
N MET A 243 11.55 16.96 -9.76
CA MET A 243 12.34 15.97 -9.02
C MET A 243 11.91 14.55 -9.38
N TYR A 244 10.61 14.25 -9.28
CA TYR A 244 10.08 12.93 -9.62
C TYR A 244 10.29 12.57 -11.08
N PHE A 245 10.13 13.52 -12.02
CA PHE A 245 10.38 13.24 -13.44
C PHE A 245 11.87 13.14 -13.76
N ALA A 246 12.76 13.87 -13.08
CA ALA A 246 14.20 13.64 -13.23
C ALA A 246 14.61 12.23 -12.76
N ALA A 247 14.15 11.82 -11.58
CA ALA A 247 14.38 10.48 -11.03
C ALA A 247 13.81 9.36 -11.93
N LEU A 248 12.56 9.52 -12.39
CA LEU A 248 11.91 8.61 -13.34
C LEU A 248 12.72 8.43 -14.61
N MET A 249 13.19 9.53 -15.23
CA MET A 249 13.97 9.47 -16.46
C MET A 249 15.38 8.88 -16.24
N LYS A 250 16.00 9.12 -15.08
CA LYS A 250 17.28 8.48 -14.71
C LYS A 250 17.10 6.96 -14.58
N ALA A 251 16.10 6.51 -13.83
CA ALA A 251 15.78 5.10 -13.68
C ALA A 251 15.41 4.47 -15.05
N ALA A 252 14.50 5.07 -15.82
CA ALA A 252 14.10 4.55 -17.13
C ALA A 252 15.27 4.39 -18.12
N LYS A 253 16.30 5.24 -18.02
CA LYS A 253 17.54 5.11 -18.80
C LYS A 253 18.37 3.89 -18.41
N ALA A 254 18.34 3.46 -17.14
CA ALA A 254 19.01 2.26 -16.67
C ALA A 254 18.30 0.95 -17.07
N PHE A 255 17.00 1.02 -17.40
CA PHE A 255 16.19 -0.12 -17.85
C PHE A 255 15.71 0.04 -19.31
N PRO A 256 16.61 0.15 -20.32
CA PRO A 256 16.24 0.47 -21.70
C PRO A 256 15.39 -0.61 -22.40
N LYS A 257 15.34 -1.84 -21.84
CA LYS A 257 14.49 -2.94 -22.32
C LYS A 257 13.08 -2.93 -21.73
N LEU A 258 12.82 -2.13 -20.70
CA LEU A 258 11.49 -1.96 -20.12
C LEU A 258 10.81 -0.77 -20.79
N ASN A 259 9.59 -0.97 -21.28
CA ASN A 259 8.76 0.08 -21.88
C ASN A 259 7.84 0.73 -20.84
N LEU A 260 7.93 2.04 -20.67
CA LEU A 260 7.15 2.80 -19.69
C LEU A 260 6.03 3.58 -20.38
N ILE A 261 4.78 3.33 -19.97
CA ILE A 261 3.62 4.16 -20.30
C ILE A 261 3.26 4.99 -19.08
N TYR A 262 3.36 6.31 -19.19
CA TYR A 262 3.21 7.21 -18.05
C TYR A 262 2.07 8.22 -18.23
N HIS A 263 1.17 8.30 -17.25
CA HIS A 263 0.11 9.32 -17.19
C HIS A 263 0.48 10.42 -16.18
N PRO A 264 1.01 11.57 -16.62
CA PRO A 264 1.54 12.61 -15.74
C PRO A 264 0.48 13.45 -15.02
N ASN A 265 -0.81 13.17 -15.25
CA ASN A 265 -1.93 13.95 -14.71
C ASN A 265 -1.76 15.45 -15.07
N ASP A 266 -2.08 16.39 -14.18
CA ASP A 266 -2.02 17.83 -14.42
C ASP A 266 -0.59 18.38 -14.69
N HIS A 267 0.44 17.54 -14.65
CA HIS A 267 1.86 17.91 -14.79
C HIS A 267 2.45 17.64 -16.19
N GLU A 268 1.62 17.48 -17.22
CA GLU A 268 2.05 17.19 -18.61
C GLU A 268 3.25 18.03 -19.09
N LYS A 269 3.23 19.35 -18.87
CA LYS A 269 4.28 20.26 -19.34
C LYS A 269 5.65 19.97 -18.71
N SER A 270 5.69 19.66 -17.41
CA SER A 270 6.93 19.30 -16.72
C SER A 270 7.42 17.91 -17.16
N PHE A 271 6.50 16.97 -17.42
CA PHE A 271 6.84 15.64 -17.95
C PHE A 271 7.43 15.72 -19.35
N ASP A 272 6.77 16.42 -20.28
CA ASP A 272 7.23 16.56 -21.67
C ASP A 272 8.60 17.26 -21.73
N LYS A 273 8.84 18.25 -20.86
CA LYS A 273 10.16 18.89 -20.70
C LYS A 273 11.23 17.91 -20.22
N ALA A 274 10.92 17.05 -19.24
CA ALA A 274 11.84 16.04 -18.74
C ALA A 274 12.14 14.97 -19.80
N LEU A 275 11.12 14.44 -20.47
CA LEU A 275 11.25 13.43 -21.53
C LEU A 275 12.08 13.96 -22.72
N LYS A 276 11.79 15.19 -23.19
CA LYS A 276 12.56 15.85 -24.27
C LYS A 276 14.03 16.07 -23.88
N LYS A 277 14.32 16.37 -22.62
CA LYS A 277 15.69 16.49 -22.10
C LYS A 277 16.40 15.13 -22.04
N ALA A 278 15.69 14.08 -21.62
CA ALA A 278 16.26 12.75 -21.43
C ALA A 278 16.50 11.98 -22.75
N LYS A 279 15.73 12.27 -23.81
CA LYS A 279 15.81 11.63 -25.14
C LYS A 279 15.65 10.09 -25.07
N LEU A 280 14.69 9.62 -24.27
CA LEU A 280 14.40 8.20 -24.13
C LEU A 280 13.35 7.73 -25.15
N GLU A 281 13.56 6.55 -25.71
CA GLU A 281 12.64 5.91 -26.66
C GLU A 281 11.68 4.92 -25.98
N ASN A 282 12.11 4.34 -24.85
CA ASN A 282 11.37 3.38 -24.03
C ASN A 282 10.37 4.05 -23.06
N VAL A 283 10.06 5.35 -23.23
CA VAL A 283 9.14 6.10 -22.37
C VAL A 283 8.14 6.86 -23.24
N VAL A 284 6.84 6.70 -22.97
CA VAL A 284 5.76 7.39 -23.69
C VAL A 284 4.72 7.98 -22.73
N LYS A 285 4.24 9.19 -23.04
CA LYS A 285 3.13 9.84 -22.33
C LYS A 285 1.81 9.24 -22.79
N THR A 286 0.86 9.02 -21.87
CA THR A 286 -0.55 8.76 -22.19
C THR A 286 -1.48 9.76 -21.48
N THR A 287 -2.66 9.98 -22.07
CA THR A 287 -3.81 10.67 -21.45
C THR A 287 -4.97 9.71 -21.15
N LYS A 288 -4.79 8.41 -21.44
CA LYS A 288 -5.79 7.36 -21.26
C LYS A 288 -5.64 6.67 -19.91
N ASN A 289 -6.61 5.85 -19.56
CA ASN A 289 -6.58 5.14 -18.29
C ASN A 289 -5.48 4.06 -18.27
N VAL A 290 -4.47 4.25 -17.42
CA VAL A 290 -3.31 3.35 -17.30
C VAL A 290 -3.67 1.92 -16.88
N ILE A 291 -4.73 1.73 -16.08
CA ILE A 291 -5.22 0.39 -15.70
C ILE A 291 -5.65 -0.38 -16.95
N PHE A 292 -6.33 0.32 -17.87
CA PHE A 292 -6.95 -0.28 -19.04
C PHE A 292 -5.98 -0.37 -20.23
N ILE A 293 -4.98 0.52 -20.30
CA ILE A 293 -3.81 0.31 -21.16
C ILE A 293 -3.07 -0.97 -20.75
N ALA A 294 -2.84 -1.18 -19.45
CA ALA A 294 -2.15 -2.36 -18.97
C ALA A 294 -2.91 -3.64 -19.33
N GLU A 295 -4.21 -3.72 -19.03
CA GLU A 295 -5.07 -4.86 -19.37
C GLU A 295 -5.06 -5.11 -20.89
N ARG A 296 -5.22 -4.06 -21.71
CA ARG A 296 -5.30 -4.23 -23.16
C ARG A 296 -3.97 -4.67 -23.79
N LEU A 297 -2.83 -4.17 -23.30
CA LEU A 297 -1.50 -4.69 -23.68
C LEU A 297 -1.39 -6.18 -23.37
N ASN A 298 -1.78 -6.59 -22.16
CA ASN A 298 -1.78 -7.98 -21.73
C ASN A 298 -2.61 -8.89 -22.63
N GLN A 299 -3.84 -8.46 -22.95
CA GLN A 299 -4.75 -9.18 -23.85
C GLN A 299 -4.20 -9.30 -25.28
N LEU A 300 -3.34 -8.37 -25.70
CA LEU A 300 -2.63 -8.40 -26.98
C LEU A 300 -1.29 -9.16 -26.90
N GLY A 301 -1.07 -9.96 -25.85
CA GLY A 301 0.14 -10.76 -25.69
C GLY A 301 1.41 -9.95 -25.36
N ASN A 302 1.25 -8.74 -24.81
CA ASN A 302 2.35 -7.86 -24.38
C ASN A 302 2.39 -7.82 -22.84
N PRO A 303 3.20 -8.65 -22.15
CA PRO A 303 3.15 -8.81 -20.70
C PRO A 303 3.41 -7.49 -19.97
N CYS A 304 2.37 -6.98 -19.31
CA CYS A 304 2.34 -5.65 -18.72
C CYS A 304 2.22 -5.69 -17.20
N ALA A 305 2.98 -4.79 -16.58
CA ALA A 305 2.87 -4.42 -15.19
C ALA A 305 2.01 -3.16 -15.03
N LEU A 306 1.35 -3.04 -13.88
CA LEU A 306 0.55 -1.88 -13.48
C LEU A 306 1.05 -1.39 -12.12
N HIS A 307 1.62 -0.19 -12.09
CA HIS A 307 1.96 0.45 -10.82
C HIS A 307 0.75 1.20 -10.25
N ILE A 308 0.40 0.89 -9.00
CA ILE A 308 -0.57 1.65 -8.20
C ILE A 308 0.17 2.19 -6.97
N PRO A 309 0.35 3.51 -6.84
CA PRO A 309 0.85 4.10 -5.60
C PRO A 309 0.02 3.64 -4.40
N ALA A 310 0.69 3.09 -3.39
CA ALA A 310 0.07 2.54 -2.20
C ALA A 310 0.38 3.40 -0.97
N ASP A 311 -0.46 3.31 0.05
CA ASP A 311 -0.16 3.91 1.35
C ASP A 311 0.82 2.99 2.10
N SER A 312 1.66 3.54 2.98
CA SER A 312 2.64 2.77 3.76
C SER A 312 1.97 1.64 4.57
N ASP A 313 0.77 1.88 5.09
CA ASP A 313 -0.07 0.87 5.75
C ASP A 313 -0.31 -0.39 4.90
N VAL A 314 -0.42 -0.26 3.57
CA VAL A 314 -0.58 -1.42 2.67
C VAL A 314 0.70 -2.26 2.68
N ILE A 315 1.86 -1.62 2.63
CA ILE A 315 3.17 -2.27 2.63
C ILE A 315 3.46 -3.00 3.92
N TYR A 316 3.01 -2.51 5.07
CA TYR A 316 3.11 -3.25 6.33
C TYR A 316 1.92 -4.20 6.56
N GLY A 317 0.98 -4.30 5.61
CA GLY A 317 -0.25 -5.10 5.72
C GLY A 317 -1.15 -4.67 6.88
N LEU A 318 -1.06 -3.40 7.31
CA LEU A 318 -1.96 -2.74 8.27
C LEU A 318 -3.28 -2.32 7.59
N SER A 319 -3.24 -2.20 6.27
CA SER A 319 -4.35 -2.03 5.34
C SER A 319 -4.19 -2.98 4.16
N ASP A 320 -5.25 -3.13 3.38
CA ASP A 320 -5.34 -4.05 2.24
C ASP A 320 -4.76 -3.47 0.95
N ILE A 321 -4.45 -4.33 -0.03
CA ILE A 321 -4.14 -3.86 -1.38
C ILE A 321 -5.41 -3.26 -1.98
N GLY A 322 -5.40 -1.95 -2.21
CA GLY A 322 -6.63 -1.20 -2.47
C GLY A 322 -7.37 -0.77 -1.19
N GLY A 323 -6.62 -0.50 -0.12
CA GLY A 323 -7.04 -0.32 1.29
C GLY A 323 -8.40 0.33 1.60
N PRO A 324 -8.89 1.35 0.88
CA PRO A 324 -10.20 1.95 1.17
C PRO A 324 -11.42 1.15 0.66
N TRP A 325 -11.25 0.07 -0.11
CA TRP A 325 -12.37 -0.50 -0.89
C TRP A 325 -13.51 -1.11 -0.05
N LYS A 326 -13.19 -1.54 1.18
CA LYS A 326 -14.15 -2.02 2.18
C LYS A 326 -14.48 -1.01 3.27
N SER A 327 -13.55 -0.14 3.65
CA SER A 327 -13.67 0.74 4.82
C SER A 327 -15.00 1.51 4.79
N PRO A 328 -15.99 1.15 5.64
CA PRO A 328 -17.22 1.91 5.70
C PRO A 328 -16.87 3.31 6.23
N PRO A 329 -17.48 4.39 5.70
CA PRO A 329 -17.37 5.67 6.36
C PRO A 329 -18.00 5.54 7.74
N SER A 330 -17.17 5.57 8.79
CA SER A 330 -17.69 5.78 10.15
C SER A 330 -18.52 7.07 10.12
N LYS A 331 -19.61 7.17 10.91
CA LYS A 331 -20.51 8.32 10.84
C LYS A 331 -19.80 9.67 11.09
N ARG A 332 -18.63 9.67 11.77
CA ARG A 332 -17.76 10.85 11.97
C ARG A 332 -16.95 11.24 10.72
N HIS A 333 -16.70 10.32 9.79
CA HIS A 333 -15.92 10.58 8.57
C HIS A 333 -16.72 11.32 7.49
N LEU A 334 -18.05 11.20 7.46
CA LEU A 334 -18.94 11.88 6.50
C LEU A 334 -18.84 13.41 6.53
N LEU A 335 -18.47 14.01 7.67
CA LEU A 335 -18.34 15.47 7.81
C LEU A 335 -17.03 16.05 7.24
N PHE A 336 -16.00 15.21 7.06
CA PHE A 336 -14.71 15.62 6.48
C PHE A 336 -14.46 15.03 5.09
N LEU A 337 -15.21 13.99 4.69
CA LEU A 337 -15.15 13.37 3.37
C LEU A 337 -16.14 13.98 2.36
N ASN A 338 -16.14 15.30 2.25
CA ASN A 338 -16.50 15.90 0.96
C ASN A 338 -15.39 15.55 -0.05
N LYS A 339 -15.65 14.56 -0.92
CA LYS A 339 -14.91 14.14 -2.15
C LYS A 339 -13.78 13.08 -2.08
N LYS A 340 -13.47 12.42 -0.96
CA LYS A 340 -12.35 11.44 -0.91
C LYS A 340 -12.79 9.98 -0.74
N ASN A 341 -12.77 9.23 -1.85
CA ASN A 341 -12.42 7.79 -1.95
C ASN A 341 -12.32 7.29 -3.42
N GLU A 342 -12.28 8.21 -4.40
CA GLU A 342 -12.17 7.94 -5.85
C GLU A 342 -10.73 7.60 -6.29
N THR A 343 -10.01 6.73 -5.57
CA THR A 343 -8.61 6.38 -5.89
C THR A 343 -8.52 5.15 -6.80
N SER A 344 -7.42 5.05 -7.56
CA SER A 344 -7.08 3.83 -8.30
C SER A 344 -6.85 2.62 -7.37
N GLN A 345 -6.41 2.85 -6.13
CA GLN A 345 -6.38 1.84 -5.07
C GLN A 345 -7.79 1.27 -4.82
N THR A 346 -8.79 2.11 -4.52
CA THR A 346 -10.19 1.68 -4.30
C THR A 346 -10.74 0.91 -5.49
N TYR A 347 -10.42 1.35 -6.71
CA TYR A 347 -10.81 0.67 -7.95
C TYR A 347 -10.28 -0.76 -8.01
N ILE A 348 -8.96 -0.93 -7.85
CA ILE A 348 -8.29 -2.24 -7.93
C ILE A 348 -8.76 -3.16 -6.80
N GLY A 349 -8.90 -2.65 -5.58
CA GLY A 349 -9.42 -3.43 -4.44
C GLY A 349 -10.85 -3.95 -4.66
N ALA A 350 -11.75 -3.15 -5.26
CA ALA A 350 -13.15 -3.56 -5.46
C ALA A 350 -13.39 -4.46 -6.69
N LEU A 351 -12.54 -4.36 -7.72
CA LEU A 351 -12.84 -4.85 -9.08
C LEU A 351 -11.77 -5.78 -9.67
N SER A 352 -10.80 -6.23 -8.89
CA SER A 352 -9.78 -7.19 -9.30
C SER A 352 -9.61 -8.32 -8.29
N THR A 353 -8.80 -9.33 -8.63
CA THR A 353 -8.38 -10.38 -7.69
C THR A 353 -7.34 -9.92 -6.67
N ALA A 354 -6.86 -8.66 -6.72
CA ALA A 354 -5.82 -8.14 -5.81
C ALA A 354 -6.05 -8.40 -4.31
N PRO A 355 -7.28 -8.40 -3.76
CA PRO A 355 -7.52 -8.74 -2.35
C PRO A 355 -7.29 -10.20 -1.95
N LEU A 356 -7.06 -11.13 -2.90
CA LEU A 356 -6.72 -12.52 -2.57
C LEU A 356 -5.43 -12.60 -1.73
N ASN A 357 -4.46 -11.74 -2.04
CA ASN A 357 -3.18 -11.66 -1.33
C ASN A 357 -3.18 -10.57 -0.24
N SER A 358 -4.34 -10.15 0.25
CA SER A 358 -4.41 -9.31 1.46
C SER A 358 -3.89 -10.06 2.68
N PHE A 359 -3.22 -9.34 3.58
CA PHE A 359 -2.50 -9.93 4.71
C PHE A 359 -3.37 -10.77 5.66
N GLY A 360 -4.62 -10.38 5.91
CA GLY A 360 -5.57 -11.13 6.75
C GLY A 360 -6.30 -12.26 6.02
N VAL A 361 -6.17 -12.32 4.69
CA VAL A 361 -6.81 -13.29 3.79
C VAL A 361 -5.86 -14.43 3.45
N ASN A 362 -4.67 -14.08 2.94
CA ASN A 362 -3.57 -14.99 2.62
C ASN A 362 -2.27 -14.47 3.27
N PRO A 363 -2.02 -14.77 4.57
CA PRO A 363 -0.80 -14.36 5.25
C PRO A 363 0.48 -14.89 4.58
N GLN A 364 0.39 -16.02 3.84
CA GLN A 364 1.53 -16.67 3.19
C GLN A 364 1.95 -15.98 1.89
N ALA A 365 1.10 -15.13 1.29
CA ALA A 365 1.42 -14.33 0.10
C ALA A 365 2.69 -13.46 0.25
N TYR A 366 3.15 -13.22 1.48
CA TYR A 366 4.29 -12.39 1.79
C TYR A 366 5.43 -13.13 2.49
N ALA A 367 5.40 -14.47 2.52
CA ALA A 367 6.53 -15.27 2.95
C ALA A 367 7.73 -15.11 2.01
N THR A 368 7.49 -14.84 0.72
CA THR A 368 8.52 -14.62 -0.30
C THR A 368 8.99 -13.16 -0.29
N ILE A 369 10.05 -12.88 0.48
CA ILE A 369 10.73 -11.58 0.53
C ILE A 369 12.06 -11.69 -0.24
N ILE A 370 12.27 -10.78 -1.19
CA ILE A 370 13.44 -10.69 -2.06
C ILE A 370 14.16 -9.38 -1.76
N GLU A 371 15.23 -9.46 -0.97
CA GLU A 371 16.05 -8.31 -0.61
C GLU A 371 17.23 -8.12 -1.59
N ARG A 372 17.47 -6.89 -2.05
CA ARG A 372 18.56 -6.55 -2.99
C ARG A 372 19.11 -5.16 -2.75
N ASN A 373 20.43 -5.01 -2.85
CA ASN A 373 21.05 -3.68 -2.81
C ASN A 373 21.09 -3.09 -4.23
N LEU A 374 20.26 -2.09 -4.50
CA LEU A 374 20.23 -1.38 -5.79
C LEU A 374 21.05 -0.08 -5.77
N GLY A 375 21.86 0.17 -4.73
CA GLY A 375 22.65 1.39 -4.52
C GLY A 375 23.62 1.70 -5.67
N ASN A 376 24.34 0.69 -6.14
CA ASN A 376 25.25 0.82 -7.30
C ASN A 376 24.52 1.26 -8.60
N SER A 377 23.19 1.09 -8.66
CA SER A 377 22.38 1.55 -9.80
C SER A 377 21.95 3.01 -9.66
N LEU A 378 21.94 3.56 -8.44
CA LEU A 378 21.71 4.98 -8.14
C LEU A 378 22.98 5.80 -8.46
N ASP A 379 24.15 5.25 -8.20
CA ASP A 379 25.45 5.90 -8.39
C ASP A 379 26.04 5.67 -9.79
N THR A 380 25.38 6.13 -10.84
CA THR A 380 26.06 6.31 -12.15
C THR A 380 25.54 7.49 -12.97
N PRO A 381 26.49 8.30 -13.47
CA PRO A 381 26.63 8.50 -14.90
C PRO A 381 28.00 7.98 -15.38
N LEU A 382 27.97 7.06 -16.36
CA LEU A 382 29.09 6.23 -16.86
C LEU A 382 29.48 5.07 -15.94
N GLY A 383 29.05 3.86 -16.31
CA GLY A 383 29.83 2.66 -16.02
C GLY A 383 31.03 2.57 -16.98
N LYS A 384 32.21 2.93 -16.50
CA LYS A 384 33.53 2.59 -17.07
C LYS A 384 34.47 2.40 -15.90
N GLU A 385 35.15 1.24 -15.85
CA GLU A 385 36.13 0.87 -14.80
C GLU A 385 35.52 0.96 -13.38
N ILE A 386 35.00 -0.11 -12.78
CA ILE A 386 35.76 -1.31 -12.41
C ILE A 386 34.96 -2.57 -12.77
N LYS A 387 35.33 -3.20 -13.89
CA LYS A 387 35.44 -4.66 -13.91
C LYS A 387 36.86 -4.96 -13.43
N ASP A 388 36.95 -5.80 -12.42
CA ASP A 388 38.09 -6.60 -11.96
C ASP A 388 38.33 -6.44 -10.46
N THR A 389 38.48 -7.58 -9.78
CA THR A 389 38.63 -7.71 -8.32
C THR A 389 37.36 -7.44 -7.50
N ILE A 390 36.48 -8.46 -7.43
CA ILE A 390 35.99 -9.10 -6.18
C ILE A 390 34.98 -10.17 -6.63
N SER A 391 35.49 -11.39 -6.82
CA SER A 391 34.67 -12.61 -6.83
C SER A 391 34.99 -13.36 -5.55
N ILE A 392 34.15 -13.21 -4.53
CA ILE A 392 34.25 -14.02 -3.31
C ILE A 392 33.31 -15.23 -3.50
N HIS A 393 33.91 -16.41 -3.52
CA HIS A 393 33.18 -17.67 -3.42
C HIS A 393 32.34 -17.70 -2.14
N ILE A 394 31.04 -17.93 -2.27
CA ILE A 394 30.23 -18.47 -1.18
C ILE A 394 30.09 -19.96 -1.44
N THR A 395 30.87 -20.75 -0.70
CA THR A 395 30.79 -22.21 -0.74
C THR A 395 29.51 -22.66 -0.04
N THR A 396 28.54 -23.15 -0.80
CA THR A 396 27.32 -23.74 -0.26
C THR A 396 27.64 -25.05 0.44
N GLN A 397 27.62 -25.09 1.78
CA GLN A 397 27.67 -26.35 2.51
C GLN A 397 26.30 -27.05 2.45
N GLN A 398 26.32 -28.26 1.93
CA GLN A 398 25.19 -29.17 1.82
C GLN A 398 24.86 -29.78 3.21
N PRO A 399 23.58 -29.95 3.59
CA PRO A 399 23.24 -30.54 4.89
C PRO A 399 23.61 -32.02 4.94
N PRO A 400 24.21 -32.53 6.04
CA PRO A 400 24.57 -33.94 6.16
C PRO A 400 23.32 -34.81 6.37
N SER A 401 23.35 -35.98 5.76
CA SER A 401 22.34 -37.04 5.88
C SER A 401 22.27 -37.62 7.30
N ILE A 402 21.06 -37.95 7.74
CA ILE A 402 20.79 -38.70 8.98
C ILE A 402 21.25 -40.16 8.79
N SER A 403 21.98 -40.70 9.76
CA SER A 403 22.12 -42.14 9.98
C SER A 403 22.20 -42.43 11.48
N GLU A 404 21.45 -43.42 11.94
CA GLU A 404 21.27 -43.76 13.35
C GLU A 404 22.48 -44.52 13.94
N HIS A 405 22.93 -44.11 15.13
CA HIS A 405 23.08 -44.96 16.33
C HIS A 405 23.80 -44.15 17.42
N GLY A 406 23.33 -44.25 18.66
CA GLY A 406 23.76 -43.36 19.75
C GLY A 406 24.84 -43.94 20.67
N ILE A 407 25.35 -43.07 21.55
CA ILE A 407 25.80 -43.34 22.93
C ILE A 407 25.78 -42.00 23.69
N GLU A 408 25.68 -42.09 25.02
CA GLU A 408 25.34 -41.03 25.98
C GLU A 408 26.34 -39.85 26.15
N PRO A 409 25.91 -38.73 26.79
CA PRO A 409 26.68 -37.49 26.84
C PRO A 409 27.71 -37.46 27.99
N SER A 410 28.83 -36.77 27.76
CA SER A 410 29.77 -36.36 28.81
C SER A 410 29.92 -34.83 28.84
N ILE A 411 29.39 -34.22 29.89
CA ILE A 411 29.58 -32.79 30.20
C ILE A 411 30.98 -32.62 30.79
N GLN A 412 31.78 -31.69 30.25
CA GLN A 412 32.88 -31.08 31.00
C GLN A 412 32.80 -29.56 30.94
N VAL A 413 32.55 -28.97 32.10
CA VAL A 413 32.69 -27.54 32.36
C VAL A 413 34.14 -27.29 32.78
N GLN A 414 34.81 -26.33 32.14
CA GLN A 414 35.99 -25.68 32.74
C GLN A 414 35.81 -24.17 32.79
N THR A 415 35.63 -23.69 34.02
CA THR A 415 35.73 -22.29 34.43
C THR A 415 37.19 -21.84 34.45
N GLY A 416 37.50 -20.61 34.00
CA GLY A 416 38.89 -20.24 33.69
C GLY A 416 39.30 -18.77 33.70
N ASN A 417 38.66 -17.93 34.53
CA ASN A 417 39.14 -16.62 35.00
C ASN A 417 39.39 -15.43 34.05
N GLN A 418 39.23 -14.25 34.67
CA GLN A 418 39.40 -12.91 34.11
C GLN A 418 40.86 -12.45 34.15
N ALA A 419 41.23 -11.54 33.24
CA ALA A 419 42.19 -10.48 33.54
C ALA A 419 41.78 -9.18 32.82
N LYS A 420 41.66 -8.08 33.57
CA LYS A 420 41.48 -6.73 33.03
C LYS A 420 42.85 -6.09 32.79
N SER A 421 43.00 -5.32 31.71
CA SER A 421 43.85 -4.12 31.78
C SER A 421 43.36 -3.05 30.80
N ASN A 422 43.15 -1.84 31.34
CA ASN A 422 43.03 -0.63 30.53
C ASN A 422 44.44 -0.10 30.25
N ALA A 423 44.72 0.31 29.02
CA ALA A 423 45.78 1.27 28.74
C ALA A 423 45.36 2.17 27.57
N LYS A 424 45.48 3.48 27.79
CA LYS A 424 45.09 4.55 26.85
C LYS A 424 46.35 5.37 26.59
N ILE A 425 46.91 5.30 25.38
CA ILE A 425 48.02 6.18 24.97
C ILE A 425 47.71 6.78 23.60
N THR A 426 47.99 8.07 23.51
CA THR A 426 47.75 8.99 22.38
C THR A 426 49.03 9.25 21.59
N GLY A 427 48.88 9.65 20.33
CA GLY A 427 49.75 10.68 19.72
C GLY A 427 50.93 10.18 18.87
N GLU A 428 50.85 10.53 17.58
CA GLU A 428 51.94 10.95 16.66
C GLU A 428 53.38 10.42 16.87
N GLN A 429 53.95 9.80 15.83
CA GLN A 429 54.90 10.52 14.95
C GLN A 429 55.22 9.79 13.64
N LEU A 430 55.74 10.54 12.66
CA LEU A 430 56.14 10.07 11.34
C LEU A 430 57.52 9.38 11.35
N ASN A 431 57.70 8.37 10.48
CA ASN A 431 58.75 8.30 9.44
C ASN A 431 58.53 6.98 8.66
N LYS A 432 58.30 6.97 7.33
CA LYS A 432 59.18 7.38 6.22
C LYS A 432 60.39 6.44 6.06
N ILE A 433 60.17 5.31 5.38
CA ILE A 433 61.21 4.54 4.68
C ILE A 433 60.76 4.38 3.22
N SER A 434 61.73 4.41 2.30
CA SER A 434 61.59 4.38 0.84
C SER A 434 62.70 3.49 0.26
N ILE A 435 62.68 3.20 -1.05
CA ILE A 435 63.75 2.56 -1.86
C ILE A 435 63.86 1.02 -1.61
N ASN A 436 63.93 0.12 -2.60
CA ASN A 436 63.70 0.16 -4.06
C ASN A 436 63.41 -1.27 -4.62
N PRO A 437 63.09 -1.43 -5.93
CA PRO A 437 62.79 -2.73 -6.55
C PRO A 437 64.01 -3.41 -7.23
N THR A 438 63.89 -4.73 -7.42
CA THR A 438 64.65 -5.62 -8.32
C THR A 438 63.93 -6.98 -8.36
N ASP A 439 63.95 -7.80 -9.41
CA ASP A 439 64.04 -7.56 -10.86
C ASP A 439 63.61 -8.87 -11.58
N GLU A 440 63.66 -8.89 -12.92
CA GLU A 440 63.76 -10.07 -13.80
C GLU A 440 62.56 -11.04 -13.98
N ASN A 441 61.83 -10.78 -15.07
CA ASN A 441 61.74 -11.67 -16.23
C ASN A 441 61.65 -13.21 -16.04
N LYS A 442 60.53 -13.79 -16.47
CA LYS A 442 60.57 -15.03 -17.26
C LYS A 442 59.49 -15.10 -18.35
N VAL A 443 59.94 -15.09 -19.60
CA VAL A 443 59.12 -15.29 -20.81
C VAL A 443 58.83 -16.78 -20.96
N LEU A 444 57.59 -17.14 -21.31
CA LEU A 444 57.24 -18.42 -21.92
C LEU A 444 56.08 -18.24 -22.91
N THR A 445 56.14 -19.01 -24.00
CA THR A 445 55.42 -18.79 -25.27
C THR A 445 54.03 -19.43 -25.34
N PRO A 446 53.16 -18.99 -26.27
CA PRO A 446 51.80 -19.52 -26.42
C PRO A 446 51.72 -20.71 -27.41
N PRO A 447 50.76 -21.65 -27.24
CA PRO A 447 50.35 -22.58 -28.29
C PRO A 447 49.18 -22.00 -29.12
N LYS A 448 49.10 -22.39 -30.39
CA LYS A 448 48.15 -21.86 -31.37
C LYS A 448 47.31 -22.99 -32.00
N ALA A 449 45.98 -22.78 -32.01
CA ALA A 449 45.00 -23.23 -33.01
C ALA A 449 44.66 -24.73 -33.26
N SER A 450 43.34 -24.98 -33.26
CA SER A 450 42.55 -25.74 -34.27
C SER A 450 42.59 -27.26 -34.34
N VAL A 451 41.43 -27.89 -34.07
CA VAL A 451 40.71 -28.81 -35.00
C VAL A 451 39.19 -28.72 -34.72
N ALA A 452 38.35 -28.74 -35.77
CA ALA A 452 36.92 -29.11 -35.75
C ALA A 452 36.70 -30.25 -36.77
N PRO A 453 35.83 -31.24 -36.47
CA PRO A 453 34.54 -31.43 -37.17
C PRO A 453 33.42 -31.97 -36.21
N ASP A 454 32.13 -32.19 -36.53
CA ASP A 454 31.26 -31.87 -37.69
C ASP A 454 29.76 -31.81 -37.22
N PRO A 455 28.75 -31.53 -38.08
CA PRO A 455 27.44 -30.99 -37.64
C PRO A 455 26.18 -31.87 -37.88
N ILE A 456 24.98 -31.26 -37.73
CA ILE A 456 23.66 -31.64 -38.29
C ILE A 456 22.90 -32.75 -37.49
N PRO A 457 21.55 -32.70 -37.30
CA PRO A 457 20.53 -32.22 -38.26
C PRO A 457 19.48 -31.19 -37.83
N GLU A 458 18.88 -30.57 -38.87
CA GLU A 458 17.72 -29.68 -38.83
C GLU A 458 16.37 -30.44 -38.91
N LEU A 459 15.32 -29.81 -38.34
CA LEU A 459 13.90 -29.76 -38.72
C LEU A 459 13.12 -31.00 -39.28
N PRO A 460 11.79 -30.98 -39.04
CA PRO A 460 10.91 -30.74 -40.19
C PRO A 460 9.96 -29.55 -40.02
N LYS A 461 9.52 -28.97 -41.15
CA LYS A 461 8.48 -27.93 -41.24
C LYS A 461 7.11 -28.54 -41.59
N SER A 462 6.06 -27.81 -41.19
CA SER A 462 4.79 -27.61 -41.93
C SER A 462 3.85 -28.80 -42.16
N SER A 463 2.64 -28.70 -41.58
CA SER A 463 1.40 -29.31 -42.11
C SER A 463 0.16 -28.44 -41.82
N GLN A 464 -0.21 -27.63 -42.80
CA GLN A 464 -1.59 -27.24 -43.16
C GLN A 464 -1.71 -27.44 -44.68
N PRO A 465 -2.89 -27.63 -45.29
CA PRO A 465 -4.23 -27.26 -44.81
C PRO A 465 -5.28 -28.40 -44.89
N THR A 466 -6.53 -28.11 -44.54
CA THR A 466 -7.74 -28.34 -45.38
C THR A 466 -8.96 -27.75 -44.67
N ALA A 467 -9.87 -27.11 -45.40
CA ALA A 467 -11.16 -26.63 -44.91
C ALA A 467 -12.29 -27.36 -45.65
N ILE A 468 -13.24 -27.96 -44.92
CA ILE A 468 -14.51 -28.51 -45.45
C ILE A 468 -15.63 -28.30 -44.41
N GLU A 469 -16.52 -27.34 -44.73
CA GLU A 469 -17.99 -27.47 -44.75
C GLU A 469 -18.83 -27.69 -43.47
N GLU A 470 -20.14 -27.47 -43.63
CA GLU A 470 -21.14 -27.17 -42.60
C GLU A 470 -22.07 -28.36 -42.26
N VAL A 471 -22.42 -28.53 -40.96
CA VAL A 471 -23.81 -28.83 -40.45
C VAL A 471 -24.44 -30.22 -40.85
N PRO A 472 -25.49 -30.80 -40.20
CA PRO A 472 -26.29 -30.47 -39.01
C PRO A 472 -26.43 -31.56 -37.89
N SER A 473 -27.00 -31.14 -36.74
CA SER A 473 -28.00 -31.84 -35.89
C SER A 473 -28.00 -33.37 -35.67
N SER A 474 -27.93 -33.80 -34.41
CA SER A 474 -28.96 -34.70 -33.81
C SER A 474 -28.94 -34.75 -32.27
N LYS A 475 -30.13 -34.98 -31.66
CA LYS A 475 -30.33 -35.34 -30.24
C LYS A 475 -30.17 -36.87 -30.05
N PRO A 476 -29.90 -37.38 -28.83
CA PRO A 476 -30.97 -37.80 -27.90
C PRO A 476 -30.73 -37.25 -26.47
N ILE A 477 -31.67 -37.07 -25.53
CA ILE A 477 -32.92 -37.75 -25.12
C ILE A 477 -32.69 -39.04 -24.28
N VAL A 478 -32.77 -38.84 -22.96
CA VAL A 478 -33.25 -39.77 -21.90
C VAL A 478 -32.37 -40.97 -21.53
N GLN A 479 -31.88 -41.02 -20.28
CA GLN A 479 -32.58 -41.79 -19.22
C GLN A 479 -32.22 -41.35 -17.79
N GLU A 480 -33.21 -41.41 -16.89
CA GLU A 480 -33.11 -41.06 -15.47
C GLU A 480 -32.60 -42.24 -14.64
N GLN A 481 -31.92 -41.97 -13.51
CA GLN A 481 -32.05 -42.81 -12.32
C GLN A 481 -32.18 -41.99 -11.04
N PHE A 482 -33.06 -42.46 -10.17
CA PHE A 482 -33.48 -41.85 -8.92
C PHE A 482 -32.41 -41.98 -7.83
N PHE A 483 -32.36 -41.00 -6.92
CA PHE A 483 -32.41 -41.33 -5.48
C PHE A 483 -33.24 -40.27 -4.74
N GLN A 484 -34.34 -40.73 -4.13
CA GLN A 484 -35.07 -39.97 -3.11
C GLN A 484 -34.49 -40.33 -1.74
N GLN A 485 -34.30 -39.33 -0.88
CA GLN A 485 -34.50 -39.51 0.55
C GLN A 485 -35.01 -38.19 1.15
N ALA A 486 -35.94 -38.32 2.10
CA ALA A 486 -36.80 -37.24 2.56
C ALA A 486 -36.68 -37.00 4.07
N SER A 487 -37.23 -35.87 4.51
CA SER A 487 -37.58 -35.57 5.92
C SER A 487 -36.39 -35.27 6.86
N SER A 488 -36.50 -34.36 7.83
CA SER A 488 -37.64 -33.55 8.29
C SER A 488 -37.18 -32.25 9.00
N LEU A 489 -38.03 -31.22 8.94
CA LEU A 489 -38.03 -30.11 9.91
C LEU A 489 -38.30 -30.64 11.34
N PRO A 490 -37.88 -29.88 12.36
CA PRO A 490 -38.92 -29.36 13.25
C PRO A 490 -38.83 -27.85 13.47
N THR A 491 -39.99 -27.21 13.36
CA THR A 491 -40.27 -25.91 13.98
C THR A 491 -40.25 -26.02 15.50
N ASN A 492 -39.69 -25.02 16.19
CA ASN A 492 -40.31 -24.50 17.42
C ASN A 492 -39.84 -23.08 17.73
N SER A 493 -40.82 -22.20 17.93
CA SER A 493 -40.67 -20.89 18.55
C SER A 493 -40.60 -21.02 20.08
N PHE A 494 -39.89 -20.13 20.79
CA PHE A 494 -40.53 -19.11 21.64
C PHE A 494 -39.51 -18.15 22.30
N ASP A 495 -40.08 -17.05 22.81
CA ASP A 495 -39.49 -15.79 23.30
C ASP A 495 -38.55 -15.87 24.54
N PRO A 496 -37.86 -14.75 24.88
CA PRO A 496 -36.82 -14.71 25.90
C PRO A 496 -37.34 -14.36 27.31
N THR A 497 -36.38 -14.14 28.22
CA THR A 497 -36.47 -13.68 29.63
C THR A 497 -36.69 -14.75 30.71
N ARG A 498 -35.59 -15.10 31.39
CA ARG A 498 -35.48 -14.81 32.83
C ARG A 498 -34.05 -14.79 33.35
N ILE A 499 -33.80 -13.83 34.23
CA ILE A 499 -32.56 -13.60 34.97
C ILE A 499 -32.57 -14.47 36.24
N ILE A 500 -31.50 -15.23 36.50
CA ILE A 500 -31.05 -15.54 37.88
C ILE A 500 -29.51 -15.46 37.93
N SER A 501 -29.04 -14.81 38.98
CA SER A 501 -27.68 -14.41 39.36
C SER A 501 -26.60 -15.50 39.51
N SER A 502 -25.36 -15.15 39.11
CA SER A 502 -24.10 -15.02 39.91
C SER A 502 -24.04 -15.65 41.32
N PRO A 503 -22.85 -16.07 41.86
CA PRO A 503 -21.56 -15.35 41.68
C PRO A 503 -20.23 -16.14 41.71
N ALA A 504 -19.17 -15.51 41.18
CA ALA A 504 -17.81 -15.53 41.75
C ALA A 504 -16.97 -14.36 41.18
N GLN A 505 -16.63 -13.37 42.00
CA GLN A 505 -15.71 -12.28 41.64
C GLN A 505 -14.28 -12.63 42.08
N ASN A 506 -13.30 -12.28 41.25
CA ASN A 506 -11.92 -11.89 41.56
C ASN A 506 -11.22 -11.56 40.22
N GLY A 507 -10.64 -10.39 39.96
CA GLY A 507 -10.55 -9.17 40.77
C GLY A 507 -9.31 -8.35 40.38
N LEU A 508 -9.44 -7.43 39.42
CA LEU A 508 -8.48 -6.36 39.13
C LEU A 508 -9.15 -5.31 38.24
N PHE A 509 -9.12 -4.05 38.69
CA PHE A 509 -9.83 -2.84 38.20
C PHE A 509 -11.21 -2.56 38.84
N SER A 510 -11.22 -1.57 39.73
CA SER A 510 -12.42 -0.97 40.31
C SER A 510 -13.12 -0.03 39.31
N PRO A 511 -14.47 0.03 39.27
CA PRO A 511 -15.17 1.05 38.49
C PRO A 511 -14.97 2.46 39.10
N PRO A 512 -14.99 3.53 38.29
CA PRO A 512 -14.99 4.90 38.78
C PRO A 512 -16.23 5.21 39.65
N LYS A 513 -16.05 6.15 40.59
CA LYS A 513 -17.08 6.56 41.56
C LYS A 513 -18.29 7.21 40.88
N GLU A 514 -19.47 6.98 41.44
CA GLU A 514 -20.65 7.83 41.20
C GLU A 514 -20.34 9.27 41.61
N SER A 515 -20.43 10.20 40.66
CA SER A 515 -20.56 11.63 40.97
C SER A 515 -22.04 11.94 41.18
N VAL A 516 -22.41 12.22 42.42
CA VAL A 516 -23.74 12.70 42.82
C VAL A 516 -24.15 13.90 41.96
N GLN A 517 -25.33 13.87 41.35
CA GLN A 517 -25.93 15.05 40.72
C GLN A 517 -26.28 16.10 41.80
N PRO A 518 -25.75 17.33 41.73
CA PRO A 518 -26.34 18.46 42.42
C PRO A 518 -27.62 18.89 41.70
N LYS A 519 -28.63 19.30 42.46
CA LYS A 519 -29.87 19.85 41.91
C LYS A 519 -29.63 21.19 41.22
N THR A 520 -30.48 21.46 40.25
CA THR A 520 -30.66 22.72 39.52
C THR A 520 -30.61 23.97 40.41
N GLN A 521 -29.64 24.85 40.16
CA GLN A 521 -29.78 26.29 40.36
C GLN A 521 -29.25 26.99 39.11
N SER A 522 -30.09 27.81 38.48
CA SER A 522 -29.74 28.57 37.27
C SER A 522 -28.90 29.79 37.66
N ALA A 523 -27.57 29.65 37.64
CA ALA A 523 -26.69 30.80 37.57
C ALA A 523 -26.88 31.46 36.19
N SER A 524 -27.21 32.75 36.18
CA SER A 524 -27.34 33.53 34.94
C SER A 524 -25.95 33.87 34.39
N SER A 525 -25.31 32.90 33.74
CA SER A 525 -24.08 33.15 32.99
C SER A 525 -24.30 34.27 31.98
N SER A 526 -23.31 35.14 31.80
CA SER A 526 -23.33 36.16 30.75
C SER A 526 -23.17 35.57 29.34
N LEU A 527 -22.86 34.27 29.21
CA LEU A 527 -22.88 33.54 27.95
C LEU A 527 -24.30 33.16 27.54
N SER A 528 -24.66 33.42 26.29
CA SER A 528 -25.80 32.74 25.66
C SER A 528 -25.56 31.23 25.54
N GLU A 529 -26.64 30.45 25.47
CA GLU A 529 -26.58 29.00 25.32
C GLU A 529 -25.74 28.57 24.09
N GLN A 530 -25.81 29.33 22.99
CA GLN A 530 -25.01 29.08 21.78
C GLN A 530 -23.51 29.32 22.00
N GLN A 531 -23.13 30.38 22.73
CA GLN A 531 -21.73 30.66 23.07
C GLN A 531 -21.18 29.61 24.03
N LEU A 532 -21.96 29.18 25.03
CA LEU A 532 -21.58 28.11 25.95
C LEU A 532 -21.40 26.77 25.23
N GLN A 533 -22.27 26.44 24.27
CA GLN A 533 -22.11 25.26 23.40
C GLN A 533 -20.85 25.36 22.51
N GLU A 534 -20.50 26.55 22.00
CA GLU A 534 -19.29 26.74 21.19
C GLU A 534 -17.99 26.60 22.01
N ILE A 535 -17.99 27.08 23.25
CA ILE A 535 -16.87 26.92 24.20
C ILE A 535 -16.71 25.44 24.57
N ASN A 536 -17.78 24.77 25.03
CA ASN A 536 -17.74 23.36 25.40
C ASN A 536 -17.29 22.46 24.24
N ARG A 537 -17.80 22.70 23.02
CA ARG A 537 -17.35 21.99 21.81
C ARG A 537 -15.85 22.18 21.53
N THR A 538 -15.30 23.35 21.87
CA THR A 538 -13.87 23.65 21.70
C THR A 538 -13.03 22.97 22.78
N ILE A 539 -13.52 22.91 24.02
CA ILE A 539 -12.94 22.11 25.11
C ILE A 539 -12.92 20.62 24.72
N ASP A 540 -14.07 20.03 24.39
CA ASP A 540 -14.18 18.62 23.98
C ASP A 540 -13.20 18.26 22.87
N GLN A 541 -13.07 19.13 21.86
CA GLN A 541 -12.16 18.90 20.75
C GLN A 541 -10.69 18.98 21.16
N LEU A 542 -10.32 19.90 22.06
CA LEU A 542 -8.95 19.97 22.61
C LEU A 542 -8.64 18.78 23.52
N THR A 543 -9.58 18.37 24.37
CA THR A 543 -9.45 17.18 25.24
C THR A 543 -9.21 15.94 24.38
N LEU A 544 -10.04 15.72 23.35
CA LEU A 544 -9.85 14.63 22.39
C LEU A 544 -8.50 14.72 21.65
N GLU A 545 -8.01 15.93 21.33
CA GLU A 545 -6.69 16.12 20.71
C GLU A 545 -5.51 15.83 21.67
N ILE A 546 -5.71 15.88 23.00
CA ILE A 546 -4.71 15.54 24.04
C ILE A 546 -4.76 14.04 24.37
N GLU A 547 -5.95 13.50 24.61
CA GLU A 547 -6.19 12.09 24.96
C GLU A 547 -5.98 11.15 23.77
N SER A 548 -6.01 11.69 22.54
CA SER A 548 -5.68 10.94 21.32
C SER A 548 -4.30 10.29 21.41
N CYS A 549 -4.23 9.00 21.06
CA CYS A 549 -3.00 8.24 20.91
C CYS A 549 -2.10 8.74 19.76
N TRP A 550 -2.59 9.65 18.91
CA TRP A 550 -1.77 10.30 17.89
C TRP A 550 -0.77 11.28 18.53
N PRO A 551 0.45 11.43 17.96
CA PRO A 551 1.47 12.36 18.43
C PRO A 551 1.14 13.80 18.02
N TYR A 552 -0.01 14.31 18.45
CA TYR A 552 -0.40 15.69 18.22
C TYR A 552 0.62 16.65 18.86
N PRO A 553 1.22 17.59 18.09
CA PRO A 553 2.16 18.54 18.65
C PRO A 553 1.47 19.46 19.68
N ASN A 554 2.27 19.92 20.65
CA ASN A 554 1.88 20.92 21.64
C ASN A 554 0.72 20.53 22.58
N LYS A 555 0.61 19.26 22.99
CA LYS A 555 -0.42 18.81 23.97
C LYS A 555 -0.48 19.68 25.24
N ALA A 556 0.67 20.10 25.78
CA ALA A 556 0.73 21.01 26.94
C ALA A 556 0.07 22.38 26.68
N LEU A 557 0.24 22.94 25.47
CA LEU A 557 -0.43 24.19 25.08
C LEU A 557 -1.93 24.01 24.88
N LYS A 558 -2.37 22.81 24.47
CA LYS A 558 -3.79 22.47 24.38
C LYS A 558 -4.43 22.35 25.76
N GLN A 559 -3.70 21.82 26.75
CA GLN A 559 -4.19 21.76 28.13
C GLN A 559 -4.42 23.18 28.69
N ILE A 560 -3.44 24.08 28.55
CA ILE A 560 -3.57 25.51 28.88
C ILE A 560 -4.82 26.14 28.24
N LYS A 561 -5.17 25.74 27.01
CA LYS A 561 -6.38 26.22 26.32
C LYS A 561 -7.68 25.61 26.85
N ILE A 562 -7.68 24.37 27.33
CA ILE A 562 -8.84 23.75 28.01
C ILE A 562 -9.05 24.44 29.35
N ASP A 563 -7.98 24.59 30.13
CA ASP A 563 -8.01 25.20 31.46
C ASP A 563 -8.54 26.64 31.38
N ALA A 564 -8.00 27.45 30.45
CA ALA A 564 -8.46 28.81 30.19
C ALA A 564 -9.91 28.91 29.69
N LEU A 565 -10.37 27.99 28.84
CA LEU A 565 -11.78 27.97 28.39
C LEU A 565 -12.73 27.49 29.50
N SER A 566 -12.25 26.67 30.43
CA SER A 566 -13.03 26.24 31.60
C SER A 566 -13.14 27.37 32.62
N ALA A 567 -12.03 28.08 32.88
CA ALA A 567 -12.00 29.31 33.68
C ALA A 567 -12.89 30.41 33.08
N LEU A 568 -12.93 30.54 31.75
CA LEU A 568 -13.85 31.47 31.05
C LEU A 568 -15.32 31.22 31.41
N ILE A 569 -15.76 29.95 31.41
CA ILE A 569 -17.14 29.60 31.79
C ILE A 569 -17.40 30.06 33.23
N THR A 570 -16.55 29.68 34.19
CA THR A 570 -16.69 30.07 35.60
C THR A 570 -16.66 31.59 35.80
N HIS A 571 -15.77 32.32 35.12
CA HIS A 571 -15.73 33.78 35.21
C HIS A 571 -17.00 34.43 34.66
N THR A 572 -17.57 33.92 33.56
CA THR A 572 -18.81 34.48 33.00
C THR A 572 -20.05 34.31 33.88
N GLU A 573 -19.99 33.52 34.96
CA GLU A 573 -21.02 33.47 36.00
C GLU A 573 -21.02 34.71 36.92
N THR A 574 -19.91 35.45 36.97
CA THR A 574 -19.69 36.57 37.92
C THR A 574 -19.26 37.88 37.27
N MET A 575 -18.77 37.87 36.03
CA MET A 575 -18.38 39.06 35.27
C MET A 575 -18.83 38.99 33.81
N SER A 576 -18.75 40.11 33.09
CA SER A 576 -19.08 40.18 31.66
C SER A 576 -18.10 39.38 30.81
N ILE A 577 -18.54 38.89 29.64
CA ILE A 577 -17.69 38.15 28.68
C ILE A 577 -16.38 38.90 28.37
N SER A 578 -16.44 40.22 28.15
CA SER A 578 -15.24 41.03 27.87
C SER A 578 -14.22 41.00 29.02
N ASN A 579 -14.69 41.18 30.26
CA ASN A 579 -13.83 41.14 31.45
C ASN A 579 -13.30 39.72 31.72
N ALA A 580 -14.13 38.70 31.49
CA ALA A 580 -13.72 37.30 31.62
C ALA A 580 -12.65 36.92 30.58
N ILE A 581 -12.76 37.42 29.34
CA ILE A 581 -11.73 37.23 28.30
C ILE A 581 -10.42 37.95 28.67
N ALA A 582 -10.49 39.14 29.29
CA ALA A 582 -9.30 39.82 29.79
C ALA A 582 -8.64 39.01 30.93
N ALA A 583 -9.43 38.55 31.91
CA ALA A 583 -8.93 37.76 33.04
C ALA A 583 -8.23 36.47 32.58
N ILE A 584 -8.80 35.67 31.66
CA ILE A 584 -8.12 34.46 31.17
C ILE A 584 -6.89 34.78 30.31
N LYS A 585 -6.83 35.94 29.64
CA LYS A 585 -5.64 36.37 28.87
C LYS A 585 -4.50 36.77 29.81
N GLU A 586 -4.81 37.20 31.04
CA GLU A 586 -3.84 37.48 32.11
C GLU A 586 -3.41 36.20 32.84
N GLU A 587 -4.36 35.36 33.27
CA GLU A 587 -4.09 34.09 33.97
C GLU A 587 -3.42 33.04 33.07
N PHE A 588 -3.78 33.00 31.79
CA PHE A 588 -3.22 32.09 30.79
C PHE A 588 -2.67 32.87 29.58
N PRO A 589 -1.50 33.55 29.68
CA PRO A 589 -0.94 34.39 28.62
C PRO A 589 -0.77 33.70 27.26
N ARG A 590 -0.69 32.36 27.28
CA ARG A 590 -0.47 31.51 26.10
C ARG A 590 -1.77 31.01 25.45
N VAL A 591 -2.95 31.36 25.97
CA VAL A 591 -4.26 30.86 25.48
C VAL A 591 -4.51 31.15 23.99
N ALA A 592 -3.99 32.27 23.49
CA ALA A 592 -4.12 32.66 22.08
C ALA A 592 -2.99 32.13 21.17
N GLU A 593 -1.94 31.50 21.71
CA GLU A 593 -0.79 31.07 20.92
C GLU A 593 -1.10 29.90 19.97
N GLY A 594 -0.48 29.91 18.79
CA GLY A 594 -0.35 28.72 17.94
C GLY A 594 -0.51 29.00 16.45
N THR A 595 0.54 28.75 15.67
CA THR A 595 0.57 28.92 14.21
C THR A 595 -0.40 28.01 13.45
N LEU A 596 -0.75 26.84 14.01
CA LEU A 596 -1.71 25.89 13.43
C LEU A 596 -3.00 25.73 14.27
N SER A 597 -3.01 26.21 15.52
CA SER A 597 -4.09 26.02 16.50
C SER A 597 -4.79 27.36 16.79
N THR A 598 -5.24 28.03 15.73
CA THR A 598 -5.89 29.35 15.80
C THR A 598 -7.34 29.30 16.29
N ARG A 599 -7.93 28.10 16.47
CA ARG A 599 -9.34 27.89 16.85
C ARG A 599 -9.72 28.62 18.14
N THR A 600 -8.89 28.52 19.18
CA THR A 600 -9.14 29.17 20.48
C THR A 600 -9.02 30.69 20.38
N ALA A 601 -7.99 31.21 19.70
CA ALA A 601 -7.86 32.65 19.46
C ALA A 601 -9.10 33.20 18.71
N ALA A 602 -9.46 32.57 17.59
CA ALA A 602 -10.63 32.96 16.80
C ALA A 602 -11.96 32.83 17.56
N LEU A 603 -12.08 31.91 18.53
CA LEU A 603 -13.24 31.81 19.43
C LEU A 603 -13.28 33.00 20.39
N LEU A 604 -12.18 33.31 21.07
CA LEU A 604 -12.10 34.46 21.97
C LEU A 604 -12.38 35.77 21.21
N ASP A 605 -11.83 35.92 20.01
CA ASP A 605 -12.10 37.07 19.14
C ASP A 605 -13.59 37.15 18.78
N ARG A 606 -14.25 36.04 18.38
CA ARG A 606 -15.70 36.03 18.10
C ARG A 606 -16.53 36.43 19.32
N LEU A 607 -16.20 35.91 20.49
CA LEU A 607 -16.89 36.24 21.74
C LEU A 607 -16.73 37.74 22.06
N GLU A 608 -15.51 38.27 21.99
CA GLU A 608 -15.20 39.69 22.26
C GLU A 608 -15.88 40.66 21.27
N HIS A 609 -16.02 40.27 20.00
CA HIS A 609 -16.76 41.06 18.99
C HIS A 609 -18.28 40.92 19.13
N SER A 610 -18.79 39.77 19.59
CA SER A 610 -20.23 39.56 19.80
C SER A 610 -20.79 40.48 20.89
N THR A 611 -20.01 40.80 21.93
CA THR A 611 -20.37 41.80 22.94
C THR A 611 -20.36 43.23 22.41
N LYS A 612 -19.38 43.60 21.56
CA LYS A 612 -19.26 44.98 21.04
C LYS A 612 -20.45 45.39 20.15
N ASN A 613 -21.12 44.44 19.51
CA ASN A 613 -22.34 44.70 18.73
C ASN A 613 -23.61 44.82 19.60
N LEU A 614 -23.56 44.47 20.89
CA LEU A 614 -24.67 44.60 21.84
C LEU A 614 -24.62 45.92 22.64
N GLU A 615 -23.50 46.63 22.64
CA GLU A 615 -23.32 47.93 23.34
C GLU A 615 -23.59 49.16 22.45
N ILE A 616 -24.05 48.98 21.20
CA ILE A 616 -24.30 50.05 20.21
C ILE A 616 -25.81 50.22 19.92
N HIS A 617 -26.69 49.68 20.77
CA HIS A 617 -28.15 49.78 20.66
C HIS A 617 -28.81 50.34 21.93
#